data_AF-A0A7C4MQD4-F1
#
_entry.id   AF-A0A7C4MQD4-F1
#
_cell.length_a   1.000
_cell.length_b   1.000
_cell.length_c   1.000
_cell.angle_alpha   90.00
_cell.angle_beta   90.00
_cell.angle_gamma   90.00
#
_symmetry.space_group_name_H-M   'P 1'
#
loop_
_entity.id
_entity.type
_entity.pdbx_description
1 polymer ?
#
loop_
_entity_poly.entity_id
_entity_poly.type
_entity_poly.pdbx_seq_one_letter_code
_entity_poly.pdbx_strand_id
1 'polypeptide(L)'
;MLEQDAHIIAQLLTEALKCQKNGTVKKVIHACRNKHACTYFDELSYIDLYHFYVNLEHYMEDFDIDNKEKPLLLAWLKEFINHACKCIQKCVIAKTAGSNLSLAQGLSIYFLERKIHALYRMTQFAVSNNWINFLIT
;
A
#
# COMPACT_ATOMS: atom_id res chain seq x y z
N MET A 1 -2.20 -6.62 -14.42
CA MET A 1 -3.36 -6.75 -13.50
C MET A 1 -3.00 -6.20 -12.13
N LEU A 2 -2.11 -6.85 -11.37
CA LEU A 2 -1.68 -6.33 -10.04
C LEU A 2 -1.10 -4.90 -10.08
N GLU A 3 -0.26 -4.57 -11.06
CA GLU A 3 0.26 -3.19 -11.19
C GLU A 3 -0.84 -2.17 -11.42
N GLN A 4 -1.90 -2.53 -12.15
CA GLN A 4 -3.06 -1.67 -12.35
C GLN A 4 -3.83 -1.46 -11.04
N ASP A 5 -3.99 -2.50 -10.23
CA ASP A 5 -4.60 -2.36 -8.90
C ASP A 5 -3.75 -1.45 -8.01
N ALA A 6 -2.43 -1.65 -7.98
CA ALA A 6 -1.52 -0.78 -7.23
C ALA A 6 -1.60 0.68 -7.69
N HIS A 7 -1.78 0.91 -9.00
CA HIS A 7 -2.00 2.24 -9.58
C HIS A 7 -3.27 2.89 -9.05
N ILE A 8 -4.39 2.18 -9.09
CA ILE A 8 -5.69 2.70 -8.67
C ILE A 8 -5.72 2.90 -7.16
N ILE A 9 -5.19 1.96 -6.38
CA ILE A 9 -5.04 2.10 -4.93
C ILE A 9 -4.20 3.33 -4.59
N ALA A 10 -3.08 3.57 -5.28
CA ALA A 10 -2.27 4.77 -5.07
C ALA A 10 -3.04 6.06 -5.37
N GLN A 11 -3.88 6.08 -6.42
CA GLN A 11 -4.73 7.23 -6.73
C GLN A 11 -5.76 7.49 -5.63
N LEU A 12 -6.46 6.45 -5.19
CA LEU A 12 -7.48 6.53 -4.13
C LEU A 12 -6.86 6.96 -2.78
N LEU A 13 -5.68 6.45 -2.43
CA LEU A 13 -4.96 6.87 -1.23
C LEU A 13 -4.46 8.31 -1.33
N THR A 14 -4.00 8.74 -2.52
CA THR A 14 -3.61 10.14 -2.76
C THR A 14 -4.81 11.07 -2.56
N GLU A 15 -5.98 10.69 -3.07
CA GLU A 15 -7.21 11.48 -2.90
C GLU A 15 -7.65 11.49 -1.43
N ALA A 16 -7.61 10.35 -0.74
CA ALA A 16 -7.88 10.26 0.69
C ALA A 16 -6.95 11.17 1.51
N LEU A 17 -5.65 11.20 1.19
CA LEU A 17 -4.68 12.06 1.83
C LEU A 17 -4.94 13.55 1.59
N LYS A 18 -5.41 13.94 0.40
CA LYS A 18 -5.76 15.35 0.09
C LYS A 18 -7.00 15.81 0.84
N CYS A 19 -7.97 14.92 1.03
CA CYS A 19 -9.23 15.24 1.69
C CYS A 19 -9.27 14.88 3.20
N GLN A 20 -8.17 14.39 3.78
CA GLN A 20 -8.17 13.91 5.17
C GLN A 20 -8.42 15.04 6.19
N LYS A 21 -9.09 14.70 7.29
CA LYS A 21 -9.19 15.56 8.49
C LYS A 21 -8.12 15.16 9.49
N ASN A 22 -7.47 16.15 10.12
CA ASN A 22 -6.56 15.96 11.25
C ASN A 22 -5.43 14.92 11.04
N GLY A 23 -5.05 14.68 9.78
CA GLY A 23 -4.01 13.71 9.44
C GLY A 23 -4.39 12.24 9.67
N THR A 24 -5.68 11.89 9.77
CA THR A 24 -6.13 10.53 10.11
C THR A 24 -5.66 9.49 9.10
N VAL A 25 -5.88 9.72 7.81
CA VAL A 25 -5.44 8.83 6.72
C VAL A 25 -3.94 8.60 6.79
N LYS A 26 -3.15 9.68 6.96
CA LYS A 26 -1.69 9.59 7.09
C LYS A 26 -1.26 8.74 8.29
N LYS A 27 -1.91 8.92 9.45
CA LYS A 27 -1.64 8.13 10.66
C LYS A 27 -1.94 6.66 10.46
N VAL A 28 -3.08 6.34 9.85
CA VAL A 28 -3.47 4.96 9.56
C VAL A 28 -2.48 4.31 8.59
N ILE A 29 -2.11 4.98 7.50
CA ILE A 29 -1.11 4.45 6.55
C ILE A 29 0.22 4.18 7.26
N HIS A 30 0.63 5.07 8.18
CA HIS A 30 1.84 4.88 8.97
C HIS A 30 1.74 3.67 9.91
N ALA A 31 0.58 3.43 10.52
CA ALA A 31 0.31 2.25 11.33
C ALA A 31 0.31 0.97 10.48
N CYS A 32 -0.28 1.00 9.28
CA CYS A 32 -0.36 -0.15 8.37
C CYS A 32 1.01 -0.63 7.90
N ARG A 33 1.99 0.27 7.84
CA ARG A 33 3.38 -0.05 7.52
C ARG A 33 4.27 -0.17 8.76
N ASN A 34 3.75 -0.22 9.98
CA ASN A 34 4.62 -0.30 11.15
C ASN A 34 5.36 -1.66 11.17
N LYS A 35 6.65 -1.68 11.55
CA LYS A 35 7.47 -2.92 11.62
C LYS A 35 6.92 -4.03 12.53
N HIS A 36 6.04 -3.69 13.47
CA HIS A 36 5.36 -4.65 14.35
C HIS A 36 4.06 -5.19 13.74
N ALA A 37 3.51 -4.51 12.73
CA ALA A 37 2.23 -4.84 12.09
C ALA A 37 2.38 -5.30 10.63
N CYS A 38 3.48 -4.96 9.97
CA CYS A 38 3.77 -5.30 8.59
C CYS A 38 5.11 -6.02 8.50
N THR A 39 5.21 -6.97 7.57
CA THR A 39 6.47 -7.69 7.36
C THR A 39 7.43 -6.79 6.62
N TYR A 40 8.63 -6.63 7.18
CA TYR A 40 9.75 -5.91 6.58
C TYR A 40 10.77 -6.91 6.04
N PHE A 41 11.44 -6.53 4.96
CA PHE A 41 12.59 -7.27 4.44
C PHE A 41 13.89 -6.63 4.94
N ASP A 42 15.03 -7.24 4.60
CA ASP A 42 16.35 -6.82 5.09
C ASP A 42 16.64 -5.33 4.85
N GLU A 43 16.13 -4.78 3.74
CA GLU A 43 16.09 -3.35 3.51
C GLU A 43 14.76 -2.76 4.00
N LEU A 44 14.83 -1.86 4.98
CA LEU A 44 13.65 -1.26 5.61
C LEU A 44 12.77 -0.43 4.67
N SER A 45 13.28 -0.08 3.49
CA SER A 45 12.51 0.57 2.44
C SER A 45 11.52 -0.36 1.74
N TYR A 46 11.57 -1.67 2.00
CA TYR A 46 10.70 -2.67 1.38
C TYR A 46 9.87 -3.41 2.42
N ILE A 47 8.56 -3.35 2.23
CA ILE A 47 7.58 -4.04 3.06
C ILE A 47 6.80 -5.03 2.23
N ASP A 48 6.19 -6.03 2.87
CA ASP A 48 5.31 -6.97 2.19
C ASP A 48 4.02 -6.28 1.73
N LEU A 49 3.75 -6.34 0.42
CA LEU A 49 2.65 -5.64 -0.21
C LEU A 49 1.30 -6.18 0.25
N TYR A 50 1.18 -7.49 0.44
CA TYR A 50 -0.07 -8.11 0.86
C TYR A 50 -0.40 -7.73 2.31
N HIS A 51 0.57 -7.79 3.22
CA HIS A 51 0.39 -7.34 4.59
C HIS A 51 -0.02 -5.87 4.66
N PHE A 52 0.63 -5.01 3.86
CA PHE A 52 0.25 -3.60 3.80
C PHE A 52 -1.22 -3.42 3.37
N TYR A 53 -1.68 -4.15 2.35
CA TYR A 53 -3.05 -4.10 1.88
C TYR A 53 -4.07 -4.64 2.89
N VAL A 54 -3.79 -5.77 3.54
CA VAL A 54 -4.65 -6.32 4.60
C VAL A 54 -4.76 -5.35 5.78
N ASN A 55 -3.65 -4.73 6.18
CA ASN A 55 -3.67 -3.73 7.23
C ASN A 55 -4.50 -2.51 6.83
N LEU A 56 -4.37 -2.02 5.59
CA LEU A 56 -5.20 -0.92 5.10
C LEU A 56 -6.68 -1.26 5.14
N GLU A 57 -7.08 -2.45 4.68
CA GLU A 57 -8.48 -2.89 4.72
C GLU A 57 -9.01 -2.97 6.15
N HIS A 58 -8.16 -3.37 7.11
CA HIS A 58 -8.55 -3.46 8.51
C HIS A 58 -8.79 -2.09 9.16
N TYR A 59 -7.94 -1.10 8.85
CA TYR A 59 -7.97 0.21 9.51
C TYR A 59 -8.65 1.33 8.69
N MET A 60 -9.16 1.04 7.49
CA MET A 60 -9.78 2.06 6.63
C MET A 60 -11.05 2.71 7.23
N GLU A 61 -11.69 2.07 8.20
CA GLU A 61 -12.84 2.65 8.91
C GLU A 61 -12.45 3.88 9.74
N ASP A 62 -11.19 3.98 10.14
CA ASP A 62 -10.63 5.13 10.87
C ASP A 62 -10.29 6.32 9.95
N PHE A 63 -10.50 6.19 8.63
CA PHE A 63 -10.30 7.29 7.70
C PHE A 63 -11.35 8.38 7.96
N ASP A 64 -10.91 9.53 8.44
CA ASP A 64 -11.74 10.73 8.51
C ASP A 64 -11.41 11.64 7.33
N ILE A 65 -12.37 11.79 6.40
CA ILE A 65 -12.18 12.44 5.11
C ILE A 65 -13.31 13.46 4.93
N ASP A 66 -12.96 14.69 4.59
CA ASP A 66 -13.90 15.76 4.23
C ASP A 66 -14.29 15.70 2.75
N ASN A 67 -14.89 14.59 2.35
CA ASN A 67 -15.34 14.38 0.99
C ASN A 67 -16.77 13.83 0.98
N LYS A 68 -17.67 14.48 0.24
CA LYS A 68 -19.07 14.02 0.06
C LYS A 68 -19.13 12.63 -0.58
N GLU A 69 -18.09 12.26 -1.34
CA GLU A 69 -17.93 10.98 -2.00
C GLU A 69 -17.14 9.97 -1.13
N LYS A 70 -16.86 10.27 0.15
CA LYS A 70 -16.13 9.38 1.08
C LYS A 70 -16.64 7.93 1.03
N PRO A 71 -17.96 7.64 1.10
CA PRO A 71 -18.42 6.25 1.07
C PRO A 71 -18.03 5.52 -0.22
N LEU A 72 -18.08 6.21 -1.36
CA LEU A 72 -17.71 5.64 -2.65
C LEU A 72 -16.20 5.40 -2.75
N LEU A 73 -15.39 6.38 -2.32
CA LEU A 73 -13.94 6.26 -2.28
C LEU A 73 -13.49 5.06 -1.44
N LEU A 74 -14.06 4.90 -0.24
CA LEU A 74 -13.73 3.78 0.65
C LEU A 74 -14.21 2.44 0.08
N ALA A 75 -15.39 2.40 -0.55
CA ALA A 75 -15.89 1.20 -1.21
C ALA A 75 -14.96 0.75 -2.36
N TRP A 76 -14.54 1.67 -3.23
CA TRP A 76 -13.60 1.37 -4.30
C TRP A 76 -12.23 0.96 -3.75
N LEU A 77 -11.72 1.66 -2.73
CA LEU A 77 -10.44 1.30 -2.12
C LEU A 77 -10.47 -0.14 -1.60
N LYS A 78 -11.55 -0.53 -0.91
CA LYS A 78 -11.75 -1.90 -0.42
C LYS A 78 -11.84 -2.91 -1.56
N GLU A 79 -12.57 -2.59 -2.63
CA GLU A 79 -12.72 -3.46 -3.79
C GLU A 79 -11.37 -3.73 -4.46
N PHE A 80 -10.59 -2.67 -4.73
CA PHE A 80 -9.28 -2.81 -5.38
C PHE A 80 -8.25 -3.48 -4.48
N ILE A 81 -8.26 -3.22 -3.16
CA ILE A 81 -7.42 -3.95 -2.21
C ILE A 81 -7.74 -5.45 -2.25
N ASN A 82 -9.02 -5.82 -2.18
CA ASN A 82 -9.45 -7.22 -2.23
C ASN A 82 -9.06 -7.89 -3.56
N HIS A 83 -9.20 -7.17 -4.67
CA HIS A 83 -8.77 -7.66 -5.97
C HIS A 83 -7.25 -7.83 -6.05
N ALA A 84 -6.47 -6.86 -5.57
CA ALA A 84 -5.02 -6.91 -5.53
C ALA A 84 -4.50 -8.08 -4.69
N CYS A 85 -5.07 -8.31 -3.50
CA CYS A 85 -4.73 -9.45 -2.64
C CYS A 85 -4.94 -10.79 -3.36
N LYS A 86 -6.06 -10.96 -4.08
CA LYS A 86 -6.32 -12.15 -4.90
C LYS A 86 -5.33 -12.27 -6.06
N CYS A 87 -4.95 -11.15 -6.68
CA CYS A 87 -3.94 -11.12 -7.75
C CYS A 87 -2.56 -11.55 -7.24
N ILE A 88 -2.13 -11.04 -6.08
CA ILE A 88 -0.85 -11.44 -5.45
C ILE A 88 -0.82 -12.95 -5.25
N GLN A 89 -1.86 -13.52 -4.67
CA GLN A 89 -1.96 -14.97 -4.43
C GLN A 89 -1.90 -15.80 -5.73
N LYS A 90 -2.42 -15.27 -6.85
CA LYS A 90 -2.34 -15.93 -8.17
C LYS A 90 -0.96 -15.76 -8.83
N CYS A 91 -0.30 -14.61 -8.62
CA CYS A 91 1.00 -14.31 -9.21
C CYS A 91 2.14 -15.06 -8.51
N VAL A 92 2.03 -15.29 -7.21
CA VAL A 92 3.05 -16.01 -6.42
C VAL A 92 2.75 -17.51 -6.43
N ILE A 93 3.33 -18.21 -7.41
CA ILE A 93 3.07 -19.65 -7.65
C ILE A 93 3.57 -20.53 -6.49
N ALA A 94 4.69 -20.14 -5.88
CA ALA A 94 5.24 -20.80 -4.71
C ALA A 94 5.96 -19.76 -3.84
N LYS A 95 5.89 -19.93 -2.53
CA LYS A 95 6.66 -19.14 -1.57
C LYS A 95 7.34 -20.06 -0.57
N THR A 96 8.60 -19.77 -0.29
CA THR A 96 9.37 -20.41 0.78
C THR A 96 9.98 -19.29 1.60
N ALA A 97 9.80 -19.36 2.92
CA ALA A 97 10.33 -18.36 3.84
C ALA A 97 10.97 -19.06 5.04
N GLY A 98 12.03 -18.46 5.58
CA GLY A 98 12.55 -18.86 6.89
C GLY A 98 11.51 -18.59 7.99
N SER A 99 11.70 -19.21 9.16
CA SER A 99 10.79 -19.06 10.31
C SER A 99 10.47 -17.60 10.64
N ASN A 100 11.45 -16.71 10.49
CA ASN A 100 11.36 -15.28 10.77
C ASN A 100 10.48 -14.48 9.80
N LEU A 101 10.13 -15.04 8.63
CA LEU A 101 9.33 -14.38 7.58
C LEU A 101 8.15 -15.25 7.13
N SER A 102 7.66 -16.13 8.02
CA SER A 102 6.58 -17.08 7.73
C SER A 102 5.28 -16.43 7.20
N LEU A 103 5.06 -15.16 7.53
CA LEU A 103 3.89 -14.39 7.10
C LEU A 103 4.07 -13.67 5.75
N ALA A 104 5.29 -13.60 5.21
CA ALA A 104 5.55 -12.97 3.91
C ALA A 104 4.76 -13.67 2.79
N GLN A 105 4.25 -12.88 1.85
CA GLN A 105 3.43 -13.34 0.73
C GLN A 105 4.16 -13.29 -0.61
N GLY A 106 5.45 -12.90 -0.61
CA GLY A 106 6.34 -13.09 -1.75
C GLY A 106 6.44 -11.88 -2.70
N LEU A 107 5.78 -10.76 -2.40
CA LEU A 107 5.93 -9.52 -3.14
C LEU A 107 6.17 -8.35 -2.18
N SER A 108 7.29 -7.66 -2.38
CA SER A 108 7.64 -6.44 -1.65
C SER A 108 7.22 -5.20 -2.43
N ILE A 109 6.94 -4.11 -1.72
CA ILE A 109 6.74 -2.79 -2.29
C ILE A 109 7.64 -1.77 -1.62
N TYR A 110 8.12 -0.81 -2.42
CA TYR A 110 8.95 0.28 -1.92
C TYR A 110 8.11 1.30 -1.16
N PHE A 111 8.54 1.61 0.06
CA PHE A 111 8.03 2.68 0.90
C PHE A 111 9.20 3.51 1.42
N LEU A 112 9.09 4.84 1.35
CA LEU A 112 10.14 5.71 1.84
C LEU A 112 10.19 5.74 3.38
N GLU A 113 11.40 5.68 3.94
CA GLU A 113 11.66 6.09 5.33
C GLU A 113 12.02 7.57 5.44
N ARG A 114 12.82 8.10 4.50
CA ARG A 114 13.32 9.49 4.53
C ARG A 114 13.11 10.23 3.21
N LYS A 115 13.86 9.83 2.18
CA LYS A 115 13.84 10.45 0.85
C LYS A 115 13.73 9.35 -0.19
N ILE A 116 12.93 9.58 -1.24
CA ILE A 116 12.85 8.66 -2.37
C ILE A 116 14.21 8.59 -3.06
N HIS A 117 14.74 7.38 -3.22
CA HIS A 117 15.97 7.15 -3.95
C HIS A 117 15.82 7.60 -5.41
N ALA A 118 16.82 8.31 -5.97
CA ALA A 118 16.72 8.89 -7.32
C ALA A 118 16.43 7.82 -8.39
N LEU A 119 17.08 6.66 -8.27
CA LEU A 119 16.90 5.53 -9.21
C LEU A 119 15.51 4.90 -9.12
N TYR A 120 14.83 4.97 -7.97
CA TYR A 120 13.47 4.42 -7.86
C TYR A 120 12.52 5.10 -8.84
N ARG A 121 12.70 6.42 -9.05
CA ARG A 121 11.91 7.22 -9.99
C ARG A 121 12.07 6.78 -11.45
N MET A 122 13.14 6.07 -11.77
CA MET A 122 13.46 5.58 -13.11
C MET A 122 12.97 4.15 -13.32
N THR A 123 12.46 3.47 -12.29
CA THR A 123 11.93 2.11 -12.44
C THR A 123 10.68 2.14 -13.31
N GLN A 124 10.48 1.09 -14.12
CA GLN A 124 9.30 0.99 -14.97
C GLN A 124 8.01 1.10 -14.16
N PHE A 125 7.98 0.47 -12.99
CA PHE A 125 6.87 0.56 -12.04
C PHE A 125 6.60 2.00 -11.62
N ALA A 126 7.60 2.76 -11.18
CA ALA A 126 7.38 4.15 -10.75
C ALA A 126 6.97 5.08 -11.90
N VAL A 127 7.42 4.81 -13.13
CA VAL A 127 7.10 5.63 -14.32
C VAL A 127 5.68 5.35 -14.83
N SER A 128 5.21 4.11 -14.76
CA SER A 128 3.87 3.72 -15.25
C SER A 128 2.77 3.78 -14.18
N ASN A 129 3.12 4.07 -12.93
CA ASN A 129 2.22 3.95 -11.78
C ASN A 129 2.13 5.23 -10.94
N ASN A 130 0.99 5.45 -10.30
CA ASN A 130 0.78 6.56 -9.37
C ASN A 130 1.39 6.33 -7.97
N TRP A 131 2.06 5.20 -7.73
CA TRP A 131 2.69 4.90 -6.44
C TRP A 131 3.65 5.98 -5.96
N ILE A 132 4.46 6.56 -6.86
CA ILE A 132 5.39 7.62 -6.47
C ILE A 132 4.66 8.90 -6.02
N ASN A 133 3.57 9.24 -6.67
CA ASN A 133 2.75 10.41 -6.33
C ASN A 133 2.11 10.21 -4.96
N PHE A 134 1.61 9.01 -4.70
CA PHE A 134 1.13 8.60 -3.39
C PHE A 134 2.21 8.76 -2.30
N LEU A 135 3.43 8.28 -2.56
CA LEU A 135 4.51 8.33 -1.58
C LEU A 135 4.95 9.75 -1.18
N ILE A 136 4.75 10.76 -2.06
CA ILE A 136 5.15 12.15 -1.80
C ILE A 136 4.01 13.07 -1.35
N THR A 137 2.79 12.54 -1.26
CA THR A 137 1.60 13.29 -0.80
C THR A 137 1.57 13.38 0.73
#